data_AF-A0A398B6Y3-F1
#
_entry.id   AF-A0A398B6Y3-F1
#
_cell.length_a   1.000
_cell.length_b   1.000
_cell.length_c   1.000
_cell.angle_alpha   90.00
_cell.angle_beta   90.00
_cell.angle_gamma   90.00
#
_symmetry.space_group_name_H-M   'P 1'
#
loop_
_entity.id
_entity.type
_entity.pdbx_description
1 polymer ?
#
loop_
_entity_poly.entity_id
_entity_poly.type
_entity_poly.pdbx_seq_one_letter_code
_entity_poly.pdbx_strand_id
1 'polypeptide(L)'
;MHINDGGSGTKIVYDSGRTMDAVQQIENALSSYKNSSAKVRAEFDRVFAELSGEAIEQYQTTVQDYMRGTQLTEHYISLLISLVKTADDLLAEAESRSRKSFDSISI
;
A
#
# COMPACT_ATOMS: atom_id res chain seq x y z
N MET A 1 16.89 8.82 -26.32
CA MET A 1 17.84 8.82 -25.19
C MET A 1 19.02 9.69 -25.59
N HIS A 2 19.02 10.95 -25.17
CA HIS A 2 20.17 11.85 -25.30
C HIS A 2 20.55 12.25 -23.89
N ILE A 3 21.74 11.85 -23.48
CA ILE A 3 22.36 12.27 -22.22
C ILE A 3 23.32 13.37 -22.63
N ASN A 4 23.03 14.62 -22.24
CA ASN A 4 23.98 15.71 -22.35
C ASN A 4 24.43 16.04 -20.93
N ASP A 5 25.69 15.73 -20.66
CA ASP A 5 26.38 15.96 -19.40
C ASP A 5 26.88 17.41 -19.37
N GLY A 6 26.46 18.16 -18.35
CA GLY A 6 26.64 19.60 -18.27
C GLY A 6 25.88 20.25 -17.13
N GLY A 7 26.08 19.74 -15.90
CA GLY A 7 25.97 20.54 -14.67
C GLY A 7 24.60 21.03 -14.19
N SER A 8 23.49 20.60 -14.79
CA SER A 8 22.15 20.82 -14.23
C SER A 8 21.74 19.56 -13.51
N GLY A 9 21.87 19.52 -12.18
CA GLY A 9 21.27 18.46 -11.38
C GLY A 9 19.81 18.31 -11.81
N THR A 10 19.45 17.16 -12.37
CA THR A 10 18.07 16.87 -12.78
C THR A 10 17.21 17.13 -11.55
N LYS A 11 16.43 18.22 -11.57
CA LYS A 11 15.46 18.49 -10.54
C LYS A 11 14.41 17.39 -10.67
N ILE A 12 14.56 16.34 -9.88
CA ILE A 12 13.52 15.33 -9.72
C ILE A 12 12.35 16.09 -9.08
N VAL A 13 11.37 16.45 -9.92
CA VAL A 13 10.14 17.09 -9.44
C VAL A 13 9.28 15.97 -8.90
N TYR A 14 9.28 15.83 -7.57
CA TYR A 14 8.35 14.95 -6.89
C TYR A 14 6.95 15.59 -6.89
N ASP A 15 5.96 14.83 -7.35
CA ASP A 15 4.56 15.24 -7.34
C ASP A 15 3.84 14.53 -6.19
N SER A 16 3.90 15.18 -5.02
CA SER A 16 3.23 14.73 -3.79
C SER A 16 1.72 14.54 -4.01
N GLY A 17 1.06 15.47 -4.71
CA GLY A 17 -0.37 15.42 -4.96
C GLY A 17 -0.80 14.16 -5.71
N ARG A 18 -0.16 13.86 -6.83
CA ARG A 18 -0.44 12.63 -7.59
C ARG A 18 -0.12 11.37 -6.80
N THR A 19 0.93 11.41 -5.98
CA THR A 19 1.30 10.27 -5.12
C THR A 19 0.22 10.00 -4.07
N MET A 20 -0.26 11.04 -3.41
CA MET A 20 -1.28 10.94 -2.36
C MET A 20 -2.66 10.59 -2.93
N ASP A 21 -3.01 11.06 -4.13
CA ASP A 21 -4.22 10.62 -4.85
C ASP A 21 -4.18 9.11 -5.15
N ALA A 22 -3.03 8.59 -5.57
CA ALA A 22 -2.84 7.16 -5.81
C ALA A 22 -2.92 6.35 -4.50
N VAL A 23 -2.33 6.85 -3.41
CA VAL A 23 -2.45 6.25 -2.08
C VAL A 23 -3.92 6.15 -1.65
N GLN A 24 -4.71 7.22 -1.85
CA GLN A 24 -6.13 7.22 -1.50
C GLN A 24 -6.92 6.17 -2.30
N GLN A 25 -6.61 5.99 -3.58
CA GLN A 25 -7.22 4.94 -4.40
C GLN A 25 -6.88 3.54 -3.89
N ILE A 26 -5.62 3.31 -3.50
CA ILE A 26 -5.17 2.03 -2.94
C ILE A 26 -5.84 1.77 -1.58
N GLU A 27 -6.01 2.79 -0.73
CA GLU A 27 -6.75 2.66 0.53
C GLU A 27 -8.20 2.22 0.31
N ASN A 28 -8.88 2.82 -0.67
CA ASN A 28 -10.26 2.45 -1.02
C ASN A 28 -10.34 1.01 -1.56
N ALA A 29 -9.37 0.61 -2.40
CA ALA A 29 -9.26 -0.75 -2.90
C ALA A 29 -8.99 -1.76 -1.77
N LEU A 30 -8.10 -1.43 -0.83
CA LEU A 30 -7.79 -2.25 0.34
C LEU A 30 -9.02 -2.41 1.24
N SER A 31 -9.78 -1.34 1.48
CA SER A 31 -11.03 -1.42 2.24
C SER A 31 -12.05 -2.34 1.56
N SER A 32 -12.17 -2.26 0.24
CA SER A 32 -13.07 -3.11 -0.54
C SER A 32 -12.62 -4.57 -0.50
N TYR A 33 -11.30 -4.81 -0.61
CA TYR A 33 -10.70 -6.12 -0.49
C TYR A 33 -10.97 -6.76 0.88
N LYS A 34 -10.71 -6.03 1.98
CA LYS A 34 -11.00 -6.46 3.35
C LYS A 34 -12.45 -6.90 3.54
N ASN A 35 -13.38 -6.08 3.04
CA ASN A 35 -14.81 -6.39 3.11
C ASN A 35 -15.17 -7.65 2.30
N SER A 36 -14.54 -7.85 1.14
CA SER A 36 -14.75 -9.06 0.33
C SER A 36 -14.18 -10.30 1.02
N SER A 37 -12.96 -10.22 1.54
CA SER A 37 -12.31 -11.32 2.28
C SER A 37 -13.12 -11.74 3.51
N ALA A 38 -13.66 -10.76 4.26
CA ALA A 38 -14.51 -11.03 5.41
C ALA A 38 -15.83 -11.75 5.03
N LYS A 39 -16.46 -11.35 3.93
CA LYS A 39 -17.66 -12.04 3.41
C LYS A 39 -17.36 -13.47 2.98
N VAL A 40 -16.30 -13.67 2.22
CA VAL A 40 -15.87 -15.00 1.78
C VAL A 40 -15.59 -15.91 2.97
N ARG A 41 -14.91 -15.39 4.01
CA ARG A 41 -14.68 -16.12 5.26
C ARG A 41 -15.98 -16.56 5.92
N ALA A 42 -16.93 -15.65 6.06
CA ALA A 42 -18.21 -15.94 6.71
C ALA A 42 -19.00 -17.04 5.98
N GLU A 43 -18.98 -17.04 4.64
CA GLU A 43 -19.61 -18.10 3.84
C GLU A 43 -18.93 -19.45 4.05
N PHE A 44 -17.59 -19.51 4.11
CA PHE A 44 -16.90 -20.75 4.42
C PHE A 44 -17.18 -21.25 5.83
N ASP A 45 -17.19 -20.36 6.83
CA ASP A 45 -17.52 -20.72 8.22
C ASP A 45 -18.93 -21.33 8.30
N ARG A 46 -19.88 -20.83 7.50
CA ARG A 46 -21.22 -21.41 7.39
C ARG A 46 -21.21 -22.80 6.76
N VAL A 47 -20.52 -22.97 5.62
CA VAL A 47 -20.41 -24.27 4.94
C VAL A 47 -19.80 -25.32 5.86
N PHE A 48 -18.77 -24.94 6.63
CA PHE A 48 -18.11 -25.84 7.58
C PHE A 48 -18.94 -26.13 8.84
N ALA A 49 -19.92 -25.30 9.18
CA ALA A 49 -20.87 -25.59 10.24
C ALA A 49 -21.95 -26.60 9.82
N GLU A 50 -22.30 -26.62 8.53
CA GLU A 50 -23.36 -27.48 7.98
C GLU A 50 -22.84 -28.86 7.50
N LEU A 51 -21.53 -28.99 7.23
CA LEU A 51 -20.94 -30.19 6.64
C LEU A 51 -19.84 -30.79 7.52
N SER A 52 -19.80 -32.11 7.64
CA SER A 52 -18.77 -32.86 8.38
C SER A 52 -18.24 -34.06 7.58
N GLY A 53 -16.95 -34.36 7.69
CA GLY A 53 -16.29 -35.51 7.07
C GLY A 53 -14.89 -35.19 6.54
N GLU A 54 -14.09 -36.21 6.21
CA GLU A 54 -12.68 -36.09 5.82
C GLU A 54 -12.46 -35.17 4.59
N ALA A 55 -13.38 -35.19 3.62
CA ALA A 55 -13.35 -34.27 2.48
C ALA A 55 -13.52 -32.79 2.90
N ILE A 56 -14.31 -32.52 3.93
CA ILE A 56 -14.52 -31.17 4.47
C ILE A 56 -13.28 -30.68 5.21
N GLU A 57 -12.57 -31.56 5.92
CA GLU A 57 -11.32 -31.22 6.63
C GLU A 57 -10.20 -30.77 5.66
N GLN A 58 -10.08 -31.41 4.49
CA GLN A 58 -9.14 -30.98 3.45
C GLN A 58 -9.51 -29.60 2.88
N TYR A 59 -10.81 -29.35 2.67
CA TYR A 59 -11.30 -28.03 2.25
C TYR A 59 -11.06 -26.95 3.31
N GLN A 60 -11.24 -27.27 4.60
CA GLN A 60 -10.94 -26.35 5.71
C GLN A 60 -9.48 -25.89 5.68
N THR A 61 -8.55 -26.80 5.45
CA THR A 61 -7.12 -26.47 5.35
C THR A 61 -6.85 -25.50 4.20
N THR A 62 -7.40 -25.79 3.01
CA THR A 62 -7.24 -24.92 1.82
C THR A 62 -7.83 -23.53 2.06
N VAL A 63 -8.99 -23.45 2.71
CA VAL A 63 -9.63 -22.17 3.04
C VAL A 63 -8.81 -21.40 4.07
N GLN A 64 -8.25 -22.06 5.09
CA GLN A 64 -7.39 -21.42 6.07
C GLN A 64 -6.13 -20.84 5.41
N ASP A 65 -5.52 -21.55 4.47
CA ASP A 65 -4.36 -21.05 3.73
C ASP A 65 -4.73 -19.87 2.83
N TYR A 66 -5.87 -19.94 2.15
CA TYR A 66 -6.41 -18.82 1.39
C TYR A 66 -6.63 -17.59 2.30
N MET A 67 -7.24 -17.76 3.47
CA MET A 67 -7.45 -16.70 4.45
C MET A 67 -6.13 -16.11 4.94
N ARG A 68 -5.13 -16.93 5.24
CA ARG A 68 -3.79 -16.46 5.61
C ARG A 68 -3.16 -15.64 4.48
N GLY A 69 -3.31 -16.08 3.23
CA GLY A 69 -2.88 -15.34 2.05
C GLY A 69 -3.54 -13.95 1.96
N THR A 70 -4.86 -13.87 2.14
CA THR A 70 -5.58 -12.59 2.12
C THR A 70 -5.09 -11.62 3.20
N GLN A 71 -4.84 -12.12 4.42
CA GLN A 71 -4.32 -11.31 5.53
C GLN A 71 -2.91 -10.79 5.25
N LEU A 72 -2.04 -11.61 4.65
CA LEU A 72 -0.70 -11.19 4.23
C LEU A 72 -0.78 -10.09 3.17
N THR A 73 -1.66 -10.25 2.17
CA THR A 73 -1.90 -9.21 1.16
C THR A 73 -2.36 -7.90 1.80
N GLU A 74 -3.33 -7.95 2.73
CA GLU A 74 -3.80 -6.76 3.45
C GLU A 74 -2.68 -6.07 4.24
N HIS A 75 -1.83 -6.87 4.90
CA HIS A 75 -0.70 -6.38 5.67
C HIS A 75 0.31 -5.66 4.77
N TYR A 76 0.74 -6.28 3.67
CA TYR A 76 1.74 -5.69 2.78
C TYR A 76 1.24 -4.44 2.07
N ILE A 77 -0.04 -4.39 1.67
CA ILE A 77 -0.62 -3.16 1.09
C ILE A 77 -0.66 -2.04 2.14
N SER A 78 -1.04 -2.35 3.38
CA SER A 78 -1.04 -1.36 4.48
C SER A 78 0.38 -0.84 4.76
N LEU A 79 1.38 -1.73 4.74
CA LEU A 79 2.78 -1.36 4.90
C LEU A 79 3.26 -0.45 3.76
N LEU A 80 2.92 -0.79 2.50
CA LEU A 80 3.25 0.03 1.34
C LEU A 80 2.66 1.44 1.47
N ILE A 81 1.37 1.56 1.81
CA ILE A 81 0.72 2.86 2.05
C ILE A 81 1.49 3.66 3.10
N SER A 82 1.86 3.02 4.22
CA SER A 82 2.57 3.67 5.31
C SER A 82 3.97 4.16 4.88
N LEU A 83 4.69 3.34 4.11
CA LEU A 83 6.00 3.70 3.56
C LEU A 83 5.90 4.89 2.59
N VAL A 84 4.90 4.90 1.72
CA VAL A 84 4.70 6.00 0.76
C VAL A 84 4.37 7.30 1.48
N LYS A 85 3.47 7.28 2.47
CA LYS A 85 3.16 8.46 3.29
C LYS A 85 4.39 8.99 4.02
N THR A 86 5.17 8.09 4.63
CA THR A 86 6.42 8.47 5.30
C THR A 86 7.43 9.09 4.33
N ALA A 87 7.53 8.55 3.11
CA ALA A 87 8.41 9.09 2.09
C ALA A 87 7.94 10.48 1.61
N ASP A 88 6.63 10.68 1.44
CA ASP A 88 6.04 11.98 1.09
C ASP A 88 6.36 13.05 2.16
N ASP A 89 6.17 12.72 3.44
CA ASP A 89 6.51 13.60 4.56
C ASP A 89 8.00 13.98 4.56
N LEU A 90 8.89 13.01 4.38
CA LEU A 90 10.34 13.24 4.34
C LEU A 90 10.76 14.12 3.15
N LEU A 91 10.12 13.95 1.99
CA LEU A 91 10.37 14.76 0.81
C LEU A 91 9.87 16.20 1.01
N ALA A 92 8.68 16.38 1.57
CA ALA A 92 8.13 17.69 1.92
C ALA A 92 9.03 18.43 2.92
N GLU A 93 9.53 17.73 3.94
CA GLU A 93 10.50 18.30 4.88
C GLU A 93 11.83 18.68 4.21
N ALA A 94 12.35 17.84 3.33
CA ALA A 94 13.60 18.10 2.61
C ALA A 94 13.46 19.32 1.70
N GLU A 95 12.33 19.47 1.00
CA GLU A 95 12.03 20.68 0.22
C GLU A 95 11.94 21.93 1.09
N SER A 96 11.26 21.84 2.25
CA SER A 96 11.15 22.96 3.20
C SER A 96 12.51 23.39 3.74
N ARG A 97 13.36 22.43 4.13
CA ARG A 97 14.74 22.70 4.58
C ARG A 97 15.58 23.33 3.46
N SER A 98 15.48 22.81 2.24
CA SER A 98 16.18 23.34 1.07
C SER A 98 15.79 24.80 0.80
N ARG A 99 14.49 25.12 0.76
CA ARG A 99 14.00 26.50 0.56
C ARG A 99 14.55 27.45 1.63
N LYS A 100 14.45 27.08 2.91
CA LYS A 100 14.99 27.89 4.02
C LYS A 100 16.49 28.18 3.88
N SER A 101 17.28 27.18 3.48
CA SER A 101 18.72 27.37 3.26
C SER A 101 18.99 28.31 2.08
N PHE A 102 18.29 28.16 0.95
CA PHE A 102 18.41 29.07 -0.19
C PHE A 102 18.01 30.51 0.15
N ASP A 103 16.93 30.69 0.90
CA ASP A 103 16.45 32.01 1.34
C ASP A 103 17.46 32.66 2.31
N SER A 104 18.12 31.88 3.17
CA SER A 104 19.13 32.37 4.11
C SER A 104 20.47 32.78 3.47
N ILE A 105 20.75 32.32 2.26
CA ILE A 105 21.96 32.67 1.48
C ILE A 105 21.70 33.87 0.56
N SER A 106 20.43 34.20 0.30
CA SER A 106 20.01 35.26 -0.63
C SER A 106 19.84 36.63 0.05
N ILE A 107 20.44 36.83 1.23
CA ILE A 107 20.55 38.10 1.98
C ILE A 107 22.02 38.48 2.04
#